data_AF-A0A1Q2KYR6-F1
#
_entry.id   AF-A0A1Q2KYR6-F1
#
_cell.length_a   1.000
_cell.length_b   1.000
_cell.length_c   1.000
_cell.angle_alpha   90.00
_cell.angle_beta   90.00
_cell.angle_gamma   90.00
#
_symmetry.space_group_name_H-M   'P 1'
#
loop_
_entity.id
_entity.type
_entity.pdbx_description
1 polymer ?
#
loop_
_entity_poly.entity_id
_entity_poly.type
_entity_poly.pdbx_seq_one_letter_code
_entity_poly.pdbx_strand_id
1 'polypeptide(L)'
;MDWLRLLIFTVLLFVMIGLVKAVLRKTLNIKKQEKEFFSYNYVSDSHKKVDRICRYASVIIYVPLVYFAILGEISGKWLLVGPILVTAGDYTVRAFFEWKQSAYPKQAVLTVSELTIIVMGFLAIFQFDILGLF
;
A
#
# COMPACT_ATOMS: atom_id res chain seq x y z
N MET A 1 0.00 25.50 1.72
CA MET A 1 -0.99 25.10 0.70
C MET A 1 -0.88 23.63 0.32
N ASP A 2 0.20 22.96 0.74
CA ASP A 2 0.59 21.62 0.32
C ASP A 2 -0.27 20.53 0.94
N TRP A 3 -0.85 20.78 2.13
CA TRP A 3 -1.88 19.94 2.75
C TRP A 3 -3.15 19.79 1.91
N LEU A 4 -3.56 20.85 1.19
CA LEU A 4 -4.73 20.80 0.31
C LEU A 4 -4.40 20.00 -0.97
N ARG A 5 -3.18 20.16 -1.52
CA ARG A 5 -2.69 19.37 -2.66
C ARG A 5 -2.60 17.88 -2.31
N LEU A 6 -2.07 17.57 -1.12
CA LEU A 6 -2.08 16.23 -0.51
C LEU A 6 -3.49 15.67 -0.48
N LEU A 7 -4.43 16.40 0.13
CA LEU A 7 -5.80 15.93 0.30
C LEU A 7 -6.48 15.66 -1.05
N ILE A 8 -6.35 16.58 -2.01
CA ILE A 8 -6.92 16.41 -3.36
C ILE A 8 -6.28 15.21 -4.06
N PHE A 9 -4.96 15.07 -4.00
CA PHE A 9 -4.24 13.93 -4.59
C PHE A 9 -4.69 12.61 -3.98
N THR A 10 -4.79 12.53 -2.65
CA THR A 10 -5.25 11.34 -1.94
C THR A 10 -6.69 10.98 -2.32
N VAL A 11 -7.59 11.97 -2.39
CA VAL A 11 -8.98 11.75 -2.83
C VAL A 11 -9.04 11.21 -4.26
N LEU A 12 -8.30 11.83 -5.19
CA LEU A 12 -8.23 11.36 -6.59
C LEU A 12 -7.70 9.92 -6.69
N LEU A 13 -6.68 9.60 -5.90
CA LEU A 13 -6.08 8.27 -5.85
C LEU A 13 -7.11 7.24 -5.35
N PHE A 14 -7.86 7.54 -4.28
CA PHE A 14 -8.94 6.66 -3.81
C PHE A 14 -10.07 6.49 -4.82
N VAL A 15 -10.47 7.57 -5.51
CA VAL A 15 -11.47 7.50 -6.58
C VAL A 15 -10.97 6.59 -7.70
N MET A 16 -9.72 6.73 -8.13
CA MET A 16 -9.12 5.89 -9.16
C MET A 16 -9.07 4.42 -8.76
N ILE A 17 -8.66 4.11 -7.53
CA ILE A 17 -8.68 2.74 -6.98
C ILE A 17 -10.10 2.17 -7.01
N GLY A 18 -11.09 2.97 -6.57
CA GLY A 18 -12.50 2.58 -6.58
C GLY A 18 -13.01 2.24 -7.99
N LEU A 19 -12.69 3.08 -8.97
CA LEU A 19 -13.05 2.88 -10.37
C LEU A 19 -12.40 1.62 -10.95
N VAL A 20 -11.09 1.45 -10.80
CA VAL A 20 -10.37 0.27 -11.31
C VAL A 20 -10.90 -1.01 -10.68
N LYS A 21 -11.15 -1.02 -9.37
CA LYS A 21 -11.77 -2.16 -8.69
C LYS A 21 -13.17 -2.46 -9.21
N ALA A 22 -13.99 -1.44 -9.47
CA ALA A 22 -15.33 -1.62 -10.01
C ALA A 22 -15.29 -2.25 -11.42
N VAL A 23 -14.40 -1.75 -12.28
CA VAL A 23 -14.17 -2.31 -13.62
C VAL A 23 -13.69 -3.76 -13.54
N LEU A 24 -12.65 -4.04 -12.76
CA LEU A 24 -12.09 -5.38 -12.60
C LEU A 24 -13.11 -6.38 -12.02
N ARG A 25 -13.94 -5.96 -11.07
CA ARG A 25 -15.02 -6.81 -10.54
C ARG A 25 -16.01 -7.21 -11.62
N LYS A 26 -16.39 -6.27 -12.49
CA LYS A 26 -17.33 -6.50 -13.58
C LYS A 26 -16.72 -7.36 -14.69
N THR A 27 -15.46 -7.13 -15.06
CA THR A 27 -14.80 -7.88 -16.14
C THR A 27 -14.40 -9.30 -15.73
N LEU A 28 -13.91 -9.49 -14.50
CA LEU A 28 -13.42 -10.78 -14.02
C LEU A 28 -14.48 -11.61 -13.26
N ASN A 29 -15.72 -11.11 -13.18
CA ASN A 29 -16.84 -11.69 -12.42
C ASN A 29 -16.43 -12.03 -10.98
N ILE A 30 -15.80 -11.08 -10.30
CA ILE A 30 -15.33 -11.27 -8.92
C ILE A 30 -16.52 -11.02 -7.99
N LYS A 31 -16.94 -12.06 -7.27
CA LYS A 31 -18.00 -11.94 -6.26
C LYS A 31 -17.57 -10.90 -5.22
N LYS A 32 -18.48 -9.98 -4.90
CA LYS A 32 -18.26 -8.97 -3.86
C LYS A 32 -18.19 -9.72 -2.53
N GLN A 33 -17.00 -9.78 -1.94
CA GLN A 33 -16.88 -10.26 -0.57
C GLN A 33 -17.35 -9.15 0.37
N GLU A 34 -18.27 -9.47 1.26
CA GLU A 34 -18.58 -8.65 2.43
C GLU A 34 -17.39 -8.75 3.39
N LYS A 35 -16.34 -7.97 3.10
CA LYS A 35 -15.32 -7.67 4.11
C LYS A 35 -15.91 -6.57 4.99
N GLU A 36 -16.08 -6.84 6.27
CA GLU A 36 -16.34 -5.77 7.25
C GLU A 36 -15.24 -4.70 7.09
N PHE A 37 -15.66 -3.45 6.96
CA PHE A 37 -14.71 -2.34 6.94
C PHE A 37 -13.89 -2.41 8.25
N PHE A 38 -12.56 -2.43 8.14
CA PHE A 38 -11.60 -2.50 9.25
C PHE A 38 -11.42 -3.83 9.99
N SER A 39 -11.99 -4.97 9.55
CA SER A 39 -11.67 -6.24 10.22
C SER A 39 -10.28 -6.76 9.82
N TYR A 40 -9.46 -7.06 10.83
CA TYR A 40 -8.16 -7.75 10.69
C TYR A 40 -8.39 -9.23 10.36
N ASN A 41 -8.97 -9.50 9.18
CA ASN A 41 -9.22 -10.85 8.72
C ASN A 41 -7.96 -11.40 8.06
N TYR A 42 -7.15 -12.08 8.87
CA TYR A 42 -6.09 -12.93 8.36
C TYR A 42 -6.72 -14.12 7.63
N VAL A 43 -6.39 -14.28 6.35
CA VAL A 43 -6.79 -15.46 5.54
C VAL A 43 -6.35 -16.79 6.18
N SER A 44 -5.27 -16.77 6.96
CA SER A 44 -4.66 -17.94 7.61
C SER A 44 -3.76 -17.50 8.78
N ASP A 45 -3.50 -18.38 9.75
CA ASP A 45 -2.53 -18.13 10.82
C ASP A 45 -1.11 -17.91 10.27
N SER A 46 -0.79 -18.52 9.13
CA SER A 46 0.47 -18.28 8.43
C SER A 46 0.57 -16.84 7.91
N HIS A 47 -0.53 -16.26 7.43
CA HIS A 47 -0.60 -14.85 7.03
C HIS A 47 -0.29 -13.93 8.20
N LYS A 48 -0.88 -14.21 9.37
CA LYS A 48 -0.66 -13.45 10.60
C LYS A 48 0.80 -13.47 11.05
N LYS A 49 1.48 -14.62 10.92
CA LYS A 49 2.91 -14.74 11.27
C LYS A 49 3.79 -13.94 10.32
N VAL A 50 3.53 -14.03 9.01
CA VAL A 50 4.32 -13.31 7.99
C VAL A 50 4.11 -11.80 8.09
N ASP A 51 2.86 -11.32 8.22
CA ASP A 51 2.56 -9.89 8.41
C ASP A 51 3.28 -9.33 9.64
N ARG A 52 3.25 -10.06 10.76
CA ARG A 52 3.95 -9.66 11.98
C ARG A 52 5.47 -9.55 11.78
N ILE A 53 6.08 -10.51 11.08
CA ILE A 53 7.51 -10.47 10.76
C ILE A 53 7.83 -9.28 9.86
N CYS A 54 7.02 -9.04 8.82
CA CYS A 54 7.17 -7.89 7.94
C CYS A 54 7.12 -6.59 8.73
N ARG A 55 6.15 -6.42 9.64
CA ARG A 55 6.05 -5.22 10.48
C ARG A 55 7.27 -4.99 11.37
N TYR A 56 7.76 -6.02 12.05
CA TYR A 56 8.96 -5.87 12.87
C TYR A 56 10.19 -5.55 12.02
N ALA A 57 10.37 -6.23 10.89
CA ALA A 57 11.46 -5.95 9.96
C ALA A 57 11.39 -4.50 9.44
N SER A 58 10.20 -4.02 9.09
CA SER A 58 9.96 -2.64 8.68
C SER A 58 10.37 -1.64 9.75
N VAL A 59 10.01 -1.86 11.01
CA VAL A 59 10.41 -0.97 12.12
C VAL A 59 11.93 -0.95 12.30
N ILE A 60 12.57 -2.14 12.28
CA ILE A 60 14.03 -2.27 12.44
C ILE A 60 14.78 -1.52 11.33
N ILE A 61 14.26 -1.53 10.10
CA ILE A 61 14.86 -0.82 8.96
C ILE A 61 14.56 0.68 9.02
N TYR A 62 13.33 1.07 9.39
CA TYR A 62 12.89 2.45 9.29
C TYR A 62 13.44 3.35 10.42
N VAL A 63 13.62 2.80 11.63
CA VAL A 63 14.13 3.58 12.78
C VAL A 63 15.54 4.16 12.52
N PRO A 64 16.54 3.38 12.05
CA PRO A 64 17.84 3.94 11.65
C PRO A 64 17.73 4.96 10.53
N LEU A 65 16.84 4.73 9.57
CA LEU A 65 16.63 5.61 8.42
C LEU A 65 16.11 6.98 8.88
N VAL A 66 15.16 7.01 9.80
CA VAL A 66 14.69 8.24 10.45
C VAL A 66 15.81 8.91 11.24
N TYR A 67 16.58 8.13 12.01
CA TYR A 67 17.69 8.66 12.81
C TYR A 67 18.74 9.38 11.95
N PHE A 68 19.20 8.76 10.86
CA PHE A 68 20.16 9.39 9.94
C PHE A 68 19.59 10.61 9.21
N ALA A 69 18.28 10.62 8.91
CA ALA A 69 17.64 11.79 8.30
C ALA A 69 17.61 12.99 9.24
N ILE A 70 17.37 12.76 10.55
CA ILE A 70 17.38 13.82 11.57
C ILE A 70 18.79 14.39 11.74
N LEU A 71 19.83 13.56 11.61
CA LEU A 71 21.23 14.01 11.65
C LEU A 71 21.67 14.76 10.39
N GLY A 72 20.85 14.78 9.33
CA GLY A 72 21.18 15.42 8.06
C GLY A 72 22.11 14.60 7.15
N GLU A 73 22.45 13.36 7.54
CA GLU A 73 23.32 12.46 6.79
C GLU A 73 22.63 11.89 5.53
N ILE A 74 21.30 11.85 5.54
CA ILE A 74 20.50 11.46 4.38
C ILE A 74 19.43 12.51 4.10
N SER A 75 19.15 12.71 2.81
CA SER A 75 18.08 13.62 2.40
C SER A 75 16.72 13.15 2.91
N GLY A 76 15.88 14.08 3.37
CA GLY A 76 14.50 13.80 3.82
C GLY A 76 13.65 13.05 2.78
N LYS A 77 14.03 13.07 1.49
CA LYS A 77 13.36 12.28 0.44
C LYS A 77 13.39 10.77 0.70
N TRP A 78 14.44 10.28 1.34
CA TRP A 78 14.57 8.86 1.66
C TRP A 78 13.57 8.38 2.72
N LEU A 79 13.00 9.30 3.51
CA LEU A 79 11.95 8.97 4.48
C LEU A 79 10.68 8.47 3.78
N LEU A 80 10.41 8.88 2.55
CA LEU A 80 9.23 8.41 1.80
C LEU A 80 9.40 6.99 1.25
N VAL A 81 10.64 6.50 1.10
CA VAL A 81 10.92 5.13 0.64
C VAL A 81 10.44 4.10 1.66
N GLY A 82 10.58 4.38 2.95
CA GLY A 82 10.15 3.46 4.01
C GLY A 82 8.66 3.13 3.93
N PRO A 83 7.75 4.12 4.03
CA PRO A 83 6.31 3.90 3.88
C PRO A 83 5.92 3.16 2.59
N ILE A 84 6.61 3.43 1.47
CA ILE A 84 6.39 2.73 0.21
C ILE A 84 6.72 1.23 0.36
N LEU A 85 7.91 0.91 0.89
CA LEU A 85 8.34 -0.48 1.08
C LEU A 85 7.43 -1.23 2.06
N VAL A 86 7.01 -0.59 3.16
CA VAL A 86 6.09 -1.20 4.12
C VAL A 86 4.73 -1.49 3.46
N THR A 87 4.17 -0.50 2.77
CA THR A 87 2.87 -0.64 2.08
C THR A 87 2.96 -1.70 0.99
N ALA A 88 4.04 -1.70 0.20
CA ALA A 88 4.25 -2.70 -0.84
C ALA A 88 4.38 -4.11 -0.27
N GLY A 89 5.12 -4.27 0.84
CA GLY A 89 5.25 -5.54 1.54
C GLY A 89 3.89 -6.07 2.02
N ASP A 90 3.12 -5.25 2.73
CA ASP A 90 1.81 -5.64 3.28
C ASP A 90 0.84 -6.09 2.18
N TYR A 91 0.71 -5.29 1.12
CA TYR A 91 -0.17 -5.63 -0.01
C TYR A 91 0.30 -6.86 -0.79
N THR A 92 1.62 -7.06 -0.94
CA THR A 92 2.17 -8.24 -1.62
C THR A 92 1.91 -9.51 -0.81
N VAL A 93 2.16 -9.47 0.50
CA VAL A 93 1.86 -10.57 1.41
C VAL A 93 0.37 -10.90 1.34
N ARG A 94 -0.49 -9.89 1.44
CA ARG A 94 -1.94 -10.06 1.35
C ARG A 94 -2.36 -10.69 0.02
N ALA A 95 -1.86 -10.17 -1.10
CA ALA A 95 -2.16 -10.71 -2.43
C ALA A 95 -1.70 -12.17 -2.59
N PHE A 96 -0.53 -12.53 -2.05
CA PHE A 96 -0.02 -13.89 -2.07
C PHE A 96 -0.93 -14.86 -1.30
N PHE A 97 -1.36 -14.47 -0.08
CA PHE A 97 -2.27 -15.29 0.72
C PHE A 97 -3.68 -15.34 0.12
N GLU A 98 -4.17 -14.24 -0.47
CA GLU A 98 -5.43 -14.25 -1.21
C GLU A 98 -5.37 -15.17 -2.41
N TRP A 99 -4.27 -15.18 -3.17
CA TRP A 99 -4.14 -16.04 -4.34
C TRP A 99 -4.00 -17.53 -3.99
N LYS A 100 -3.22 -17.85 -2.95
CA LYS A 100 -2.82 -19.23 -2.65
C LYS A 100 -3.65 -19.93 -1.58
N GLN A 101 -4.24 -19.19 -0.64
CA GLN A 101 -4.90 -19.77 0.54
C GLN A 101 -6.36 -19.33 0.75
N SER A 102 -6.84 -18.33 0.01
CA SER A 102 -8.24 -17.88 0.13
C SER A 102 -9.18 -18.76 -0.71
N ALA A 103 -10.42 -18.91 -0.23
CA ALA A 103 -11.52 -19.43 -1.03
C ALA A 103 -11.85 -18.55 -2.25
N TYR A 104 -11.31 -17.33 -2.33
CA TYR A 104 -11.55 -16.34 -3.39
C TYR A 104 -10.24 -15.85 -4.04
N PRO A 105 -9.53 -16.70 -4.80
CA PRO A 105 -8.22 -16.37 -5.35
C PRO A 105 -8.23 -15.20 -6.35
N LYS A 106 -9.36 -14.97 -7.03
CA LYS A 106 -9.53 -13.85 -7.96
C LYS A 106 -9.46 -12.48 -7.27
N GLN A 107 -9.63 -12.43 -5.95
CA GLN A 107 -9.55 -11.19 -5.19
C GLN A 107 -8.13 -10.64 -5.11
N ALA A 108 -7.11 -11.49 -5.23
CA ALA A 108 -5.73 -11.08 -5.30
C ALA A 108 -5.47 -10.08 -6.45
N VAL A 109 -6.19 -10.21 -7.58
CA VAL A 109 -6.08 -9.28 -8.71
C VAL A 109 -6.49 -7.86 -8.31
N LEU A 110 -7.51 -7.72 -7.47
CA LEU A 110 -7.94 -6.41 -6.95
C LEU A 110 -6.88 -5.83 -6.02
N THR A 111 -6.32 -6.64 -5.13
CA THR A 111 -5.28 -6.22 -4.19
C THR A 111 -3.98 -5.82 -4.91
N VAL A 112 -3.58 -6.57 -5.94
CA VAL A 112 -2.43 -6.24 -6.78
C VAL A 112 -2.69 -4.94 -7.55
N SER A 113 -3.88 -4.77 -8.14
CA SER A 113 -4.20 -3.53 -8.86
C SER A 113 -4.19 -2.29 -7.95
N GLU A 114 -4.64 -2.43 -6.71
CA GLU A 114 -4.58 -1.37 -5.70
C GLU A 114 -3.14 -1.02 -5.34
N LEU A 115 -2.30 -2.03 -5.12
CA LEU A 115 -0.88 -1.83 -4.88
C LEU A 115 -0.20 -1.10 -6.04
N THR A 116 -0.45 -1.52 -7.29
CA THR A 116 0.13 -0.87 -8.47
C THR A 116 -0.24 0.61 -8.54
N ILE A 117 -1.51 0.96 -8.27
CA ILE A 117 -1.98 2.35 -8.24
C ILE A 117 -1.29 3.15 -7.12
N ILE A 118 -1.20 2.58 -5.92
CA ILE A 118 -0.56 3.25 -4.77
C ILE A 118 0.92 3.52 -5.07
N VAL A 119 1.65 2.53 -5.60
CA VAL A 119 3.06 2.68 -5.97
C VAL A 119 3.24 3.73 -7.06
N MET A 120 2.41 3.72 -8.11
CA MET A 120 2.43 4.77 -9.14
C MET A 120 2.14 6.16 -8.56
N GLY A 121 1.22 6.25 -7.59
CA GLY A 121 0.92 7.51 -6.90
C GLY A 121 2.12 8.05 -6.12
N PHE A 122 2.81 7.18 -5.38
CA PHE A 122 4.04 7.56 -4.69
C PHE A 122 5.15 7.99 -5.64
N LEU A 123 5.33 7.27 -6.76
CA LEU A 123 6.29 7.66 -7.80
C LEU A 123 5.93 9.01 -8.43
N ALA A 124 4.65 9.31 -8.62
CA ALA A 124 4.19 10.60 -9.12
C ALA A 124 4.50 11.73 -8.13
N ILE A 125 4.28 11.52 -6.82
CA ILE A 125 4.68 12.48 -5.78
C ILE A 125 6.19 12.73 -5.84
N PHE A 126 6.98 11.67 -5.99
CA PHE A 126 8.44 11.75 -6.05
C PHE A 126 8.95 12.48 -7.30
N GLN A 127 8.40 12.15 -8.47
CA GLN A 127 8.86 12.66 -9.76
C GLN A 127 8.41 14.10 -10.03
N PHE A 128 7.17 14.44 -9.68
CA PHE A 128 6.56 15.74 -10.02
C PHE A 128 6.57 16.72 -8.85
N ASP A 129 7.16 16.33 -7.72
CA ASP A 129 7.17 17.10 -6.48
C ASP A 129 5.80 17.74 -6.15
N ILE A 130 4.76 16.92 -6.21
CA ILE A 130 3.35 17.36 -6.05
C ILE A 130 3.16 18.10 -4.71
N LEU A 131 4.03 17.80 -3.74
CA LEU A 131 3.95 18.27 -2.37
C LEU A 131 4.93 19.42 -2.05
N GLY A 132 5.77 19.84 -3.00
CA GLY A 132 6.79 20.86 -2.73
C GLY A 132 7.83 20.38 -1.69
N LEU A 133 8.02 19.06 -1.58
CA LEU A 133 8.92 18.45 -0.61
C LEU A 133 10.36 18.37 -1.13
N PHE A 134 10.62 18.68 -2.41
CA PHE A 134 11.83 18.25 -3.13
C PHE A 134 12.57 19.31 -3.91
#